data_AF-A0A7J6R7G9-F1
#
_entry.id   AF-A0A7J6R7G9-F1
#
_cell.length_a   1.000
_cell.length_b   1.000
_cell.length_c   1.000
_cell.angle_alpha   90.00
_cell.angle_beta   90.00
_cell.angle_gamma   90.00
#
_symmetry.space_group_name_H-M   'P 1'
#
loop_
_entity.id
_entity.type
_entity.pdbx_description
1 polymer ?
#
loop_
_entity_poly.entity_id
_entity_poly.type
_entity_poly.pdbx_seq_one_letter_code
_entity_poly.pdbx_strand_id
1 'polypeptide(L)'
;VQVIDTASINCNATQEEICQYLKDASGSLDIEALCEPNYAWEREQGTDYLNRQLSAATPSPTPFVKPPPTAVVNVDDPLAVYQHYLQTIGFDISVESQASVANSSGTPLQNVVVAIVDSGTDESHEDLHTSIYTDENGKTIGYDFFDNDPIPDDVFGHGTHLAGIISAKANNSIGIAGISEAKIMPLKVFGGASTSTSTARIVSAVEYALSNGAQVVLIVSTATVRSAIFKSALQEAVAEGAMVVTSAGSEGKDISKNKIYPCAFAEEVDMLC
;
A
#
# COMPACT_ATOMS: atom_id res chain seq x y z
N VAL A 1 21.03 -4.76 14.67
CA VAL A 1 20.13 -4.06 15.62
C VAL A 1 19.86 -5.00 16.78
N GLN A 2 20.20 -4.62 18.00
CA GLN A 2 19.96 -5.44 19.19
C GLN A 2 18.86 -4.74 20.01
N VAL A 3 17.74 -5.42 20.21
CA VAL A 3 16.60 -4.87 20.97
C VAL A 3 16.79 -5.27 22.43
N ILE A 4 16.86 -4.26 23.31
CA ILE A 4 16.97 -4.48 24.76
C ILE A 4 15.59 -4.20 25.37
N ASP A 5 14.89 -5.27 25.73
CA ASP A 5 13.65 -5.18 26.50
C ASP A 5 13.97 -5.02 27.99
N THR A 6 13.63 -3.87 28.54
CA THR A 6 13.90 -3.49 29.93
C THR A 6 12.80 -3.95 30.89
N ALA A 7 11.66 -4.42 30.37
CA ALA A 7 10.54 -4.90 31.17
C ALA A 7 10.69 -6.37 31.61
N SER A 8 11.48 -7.17 30.88
CA SER A 8 11.69 -8.60 31.14
C SER A 8 12.91 -8.93 32.00
N ILE A 9 13.78 -7.94 32.23
CA ILE A 9 14.94 -8.03 33.12
C ILE A 9 14.64 -7.11 34.30
N ASN A 10 14.85 -7.54 35.55
CA ASN A 10 14.75 -6.70 36.76
C ASN A 10 15.81 -5.57 36.75
N CYS A 11 15.76 -4.71 35.75
CA CYS A 11 16.64 -3.59 35.53
C CYS A 11 15.97 -2.37 36.14
N ASN A 12 16.55 -1.84 37.22
CA ASN A 12 16.05 -0.62 37.86
C ASN A 12 16.39 0.65 37.05
N ALA A 13 17.14 0.52 35.95
CA ALA A 13 17.48 1.65 35.09
C ALA A 13 16.34 1.93 34.12
N THR A 14 15.94 3.18 34.05
CA THR A 14 14.96 3.67 33.07
C THR A 14 15.53 3.62 31.66
N GLN A 15 14.65 3.60 30.64
CA GLN A 15 15.07 3.68 29.24
C GLN A 15 15.94 4.90 28.95
N GLU A 16 15.69 6.03 29.62
CA GLU A 16 16.47 7.25 29.48
C GLU A 16 17.89 7.08 30.03
N GLU A 17 18.03 6.45 31.20
CA GLU A 17 19.34 6.14 31.79
C GLU A 17 20.15 5.13 30.95
N ILE A 18 19.48 4.13 30.38
CA ILE A 18 20.11 3.13 29.49
C ILE A 18 20.54 3.78 28.18
N CYS A 19 19.69 4.63 27.60
CA CYS A 19 20.01 5.39 26.41
C CYS A 19 21.23 6.29 26.64
N GLN A 20 21.27 7.02 27.76
CA GLN A 20 22.38 7.90 28.07
C GLN A 20 23.68 7.13 28.27
N TYR A 21 23.64 5.99 28.98
CA TYR A 21 24.79 5.12 29.15
C TYR A 21 25.36 4.61 27.80
N LEU A 22 24.49 4.19 26.87
CA LEU A 22 24.92 3.71 25.56
C LEU A 22 25.48 4.83 24.68
N LYS A 23 24.95 6.04 24.78
CA LYS A 23 25.51 7.24 24.11
C LYS A 23 26.89 7.58 24.67
N ASP A 24 27.06 7.53 25.98
CA ASP A 24 28.35 7.83 26.62
C ASP A 24 29.42 6.75 26.32
N ALA A 25 29.00 5.49 26.19
CA ALA A 25 29.87 4.37 25.86
C ALA A 25 30.13 4.21 24.34
N SER A 26 29.37 4.89 23.48
CA SER A 26 29.39 4.74 22.02
C SER A 26 30.80 4.82 21.42
N GLY A 27 31.59 5.83 21.82
CA GLY A 27 32.95 6.04 21.32
C GLY A 27 33.97 4.99 21.81
N SER A 28 33.70 4.27 22.88
CA SER A 28 34.58 3.21 23.40
C SER A 28 34.20 1.82 22.89
N LEU A 29 32.93 1.65 22.48
CA LEU A 29 32.39 0.38 22.00
C LEU A 29 32.31 0.32 20.47
N ASP A 30 32.62 1.42 19.78
CA ASP A 30 32.46 1.57 18.32
C ASP A 30 31.04 1.21 17.84
N ILE A 31 30.05 1.68 18.60
CA ILE A 31 28.63 1.48 18.32
C ILE A 31 27.93 2.82 18.12
N GLU A 32 26.92 2.85 17.26
CA GLU A 32 25.99 3.97 17.13
C GLU A 32 24.74 3.71 17.97
N ALA A 33 24.46 4.58 18.93
CA ALA A 33 23.32 4.46 19.85
C ALA A 33 22.20 5.43 19.46
N LEU A 34 21.15 4.90 18.85
CA LEU A 34 19.91 5.62 18.54
C LEU A 34 18.84 5.28 19.58
N CYS A 35 18.22 6.30 20.17
CA CYS A 35 17.18 6.12 21.18
C CYS A 35 15.86 6.65 20.65
N GLU A 36 14.93 5.74 20.40
CA GLU A 36 13.56 6.08 20.03
C GLU A 36 12.75 6.47 21.28
N PRO A 37 11.74 7.36 21.14
CA PRO A 37 10.87 7.72 22.24
C PRO A 37 10.03 6.54 22.73
N ASN A 38 9.68 6.56 24.02
CA ASN A 38 8.74 5.62 24.61
C ASN A 38 7.36 5.77 23.97
N TYR A 39 6.89 4.75 23.24
CA TYR A 39 5.51 4.69 22.78
C TYR A 39 4.67 3.95 23.82
N ALA A 40 3.86 4.69 24.57
CA ALA A 40 2.77 4.12 25.35
C ALA A 40 1.57 3.91 24.43
N TRP A 41 1.14 2.66 24.25
CA TRP A 41 -0.14 2.38 23.61
C TRP A 41 -1.20 2.21 24.71
N GLU A 42 -2.20 3.08 24.70
CA GLU A 42 -3.45 2.83 25.42
C GLU A 42 -4.53 2.49 24.41
N ARG A 43 -5.27 1.41 24.67
CA ARG A 43 -6.40 1.00 23.84
C ARG A 43 -7.62 1.84 24.24
N GLU A 44 -7.75 3.04 23.67
CA GLU A 44 -8.90 3.91 23.94
C GLU A 44 -10.14 3.52 23.11
N GLN A 45 -11.29 3.36 23.78
CA GLN A 45 -12.58 3.07 23.17
C GLN A 45 -13.07 4.30 22.39
N GLY A 46 -13.33 4.12 21.10
CA GLY A 46 -13.44 5.15 20.05
C GLY A 46 -14.57 6.18 20.10
N THR A 47 -14.96 6.70 21.26
CA THR A 47 -15.94 7.80 21.37
C THR A 47 -15.37 9.08 22.00
N ASP A 48 -14.24 9.01 22.70
CA ASP A 48 -13.70 10.17 23.42
C ASP A 48 -12.85 11.12 22.54
N TYR A 49 -12.28 10.61 21.44
CA TYR A 49 -11.48 11.40 20.49
C TYR A 49 -12.33 12.45 19.76
N LEU A 50 -13.53 12.07 19.31
CA LEU A 50 -14.44 12.96 18.58
C LEU A 50 -15.08 14.01 19.50
N ASN A 51 -15.42 13.63 20.74
CA ASN A 51 -16.06 14.54 21.69
C ASN A 51 -15.11 15.62 22.22
N ARG A 52 -13.80 15.31 22.31
CA ARG A 52 -12.77 16.28 22.69
C ARG A 52 -12.49 17.31 21.59
N GLN A 53 -12.60 16.90 20.32
CA GLN A 53 -12.50 17.80 19.16
C GLN A 53 -13.71 18.73 19.01
N LEU A 54 -14.91 18.29 19.41
CA LEU A 54 -16.15 19.07 19.27
C LEU A 54 -16.42 20.08 20.41
N SER A 55 -15.77 19.92 21.57
CA SER A 55 -16.05 20.74 22.77
C SER A 55 -15.02 21.84 23.05
N ALA A 56 -13.91 21.89 22.32
CA ALA A 56 -12.94 22.98 22.43
C ALA A 56 -13.38 24.14 21.52
N ALA A 57 -13.78 25.26 22.14
CA ALA A 57 -14.05 26.50 21.44
C ALA A 57 -12.83 26.92 20.59
N THR A 58 -13.08 27.08 19.30
CA THR A 58 -12.14 27.45 18.22
C THR A 58 -11.16 28.58 18.59
N PRO A 59 -9.85 28.43 18.34
CA PRO A 59 -9.19 29.33 17.42
C PRO A 59 -9.67 28.98 16.00
N SER A 60 -9.93 30.00 15.18
CA SER A 60 -10.21 29.82 13.75
C SER A 60 -9.21 28.79 13.20
N PRO A 61 -9.64 27.77 12.43
CA PRO A 61 -8.69 26.81 11.88
C PRO A 61 -7.62 27.62 11.18
N THR A 62 -6.37 27.48 11.63
CA THR A 62 -5.25 27.89 10.80
C THR A 62 -5.53 27.23 9.46
N PRO A 63 -5.65 28.02 8.37
CA PRO A 63 -5.73 27.44 7.05
C PRO A 63 -4.65 26.37 6.97
N PHE A 64 -4.96 25.20 6.43
CA PHE A 64 -3.92 24.27 6.07
C PHE A 64 -2.87 25.05 5.27
N VAL A 65 -1.76 25.40 5.92
CA VAL A 65 -0.64 26.02 5.24
C VAL A 65 -0.04 24.85 4.52
N LYS A 66 -0.34 24.73 3.21
CA LYS A 66 0.35 23.80 2.32
C LYS A 66 1.83 23.91 2.68
N PRO A 67 2.46 22.86 3.24
CA PRO A 67 3.88 22.92 3.50
C PRO A 67 4.52 23.38 2.19
N PRO A 68 5.43 24.38 2.22
CA PRO A 68 6.10 24.81 1.00
C PRO A 68 6.59 23.55 0.31
N PRO A 69 6.27 23.34 -0.98
CA PRO A 69 6.61 22.10 -1.65
C PRO A 69 8.08 21.85 -1.36
N THR A 70 8.37 20.80 -0.61
CA THR A 70 9.75 20.37 -0.41
C THR A 70 10.15 19.90 -1.79
N ALA A 71 10.70 20.83 -2.56
CA ALA A 71 11.07 20.62 -3.93
C ALA A 71 12.26 19.66 -3.92
N VAL A 72 11.96 18.37 -3.91
CA VAL A 72 12.82 17.35 -4.48
C VAL A 72 11.92 16.21 -4.98
N VAL A 73 11.10 16.48 -5.99
CA VAL A 73 10.76 15.40 -6.92
C VAL A 73 11.97 15.34 -7.84
N ASN A 74 13.01 14.58 -7.47
CA ASN A 74 14.23 14.43 -8.28
C ASN A 74 13.94 13.48 -9.46
N VAL A 75 12.92 13.82 -10.23
CA VAL A 75 12.51 13.10 -11.42
C VAL A 75 12.28 14.08 -12.57
N ASP A 76 12.57 13.67 -13.79
CA ASP A 76 12.37 14.48 -14.99
C ASP A 76 10.96 14.36 -15.59
N ASP A 77 10.07 13.62 -14.92
CA ASP A 77 8.69 13.37 -15.33
C ASP A 77 7.82 14.65 -15.16
N PRO A 78 7.24 15.19 -16.25
CA PRO A 78 6.65 16.53 -16.25
C PRO A 78 5.40 16.68 -15.38
N LEU A 79 4.66 15.60 -15.10
CA LEU A 79 3.45 15.64 -14.30
C LEU A 79 3.67 15.26 -12.83
N ALA A 80 4.88 14.87 -12.43
CA ALA A 80 5.17 14.48 -11.06
C ALA A 80 4.97 15.62 -10.04
N VAL A 81 5.03 16.88 -10.49
CA VAL A 81 4.69 18.06 -9.68
C VAL A 81 3.23 18.06 -9.16
N TYR A 82 2.33 17.33 -9.83
CA TYR A 82 0.92 17.20 -9.44
C TYR A 82 0.68 16.05 -8.43
N GLN A 83 1.69 15.22 -8.15
CA GLN A 83 1.58 14.08 -7.23
C GLN A 83 1.84 14.51 -5.77
N HIS A 84 1.00 15.42 -5.25
CA HIS A 84 1.14 15.96 -3.89
C HIS A 84 1.10 14.91 -2.77
N TYR A 85 0.52 13.73 -3.04
CA TYR A 85 0.54 12.62 -2.10
C TYR A 85 1.96 12.13 -1.81
N LEU A 86 2.85 12.13 -2.81
CA LEU A 86 4.26 11.71 -2.64
C LEU A 86 5.02 12.66 -1.71
N GLN A 87 4.75 13.96 -1.82
CA GLN A 87 5.29 14.98 -0.90
C GLN A 87 4.73 14.79 0.51
N THR A 88 3.45 14.45 0.63
CA THR A 88 2.77 14.24 1.93
C THR A 88 3.36 13.07 2.70
N ILE A 89 3.65 11.97 2.01
CA ILE A 89 4.26 10.78 2.64
C ILE A 89 5.79 10.91 2.79
N GLY A 90 6.39 12.03 2.34
CA GLY A 90 7.83 12.26 2.40
C GLY A 90 8.64 11.29 1.52
N PHE A 91 8.02 10.75 0.48
CA PHE A 91 8.67 9.79 -0.42
C PHE A 91 9.48 10.55 -1.49
N ASP A 92 10.80 10.42 -1.44
CA ASP A 92 11.67 10.79 -2.55
C ASP A 92 11.50 9.74 -3.65
N ILE A 93 11.28 10.16 -4.90
CA ILE A 93 11.00 9.26 -6.04
C ILE A 93 12.22 9.17 -6.96
N SER A 94 13.41 9.60 -6.50
CA SER A 94 14.65 9.39 -7.23
C SER A 94 14.80 7.90 -7.63
N VAL A 95 15.38 7.61 -8.81
CA VAL A 95 15.65 6.21 -9.23
C VAL A 95 16.42 5.44 -8.14
N GLU A 96 17.26 6.16 -7.40
CA GLU A 96 18.02 5.65 -6.26
C GLU A 96 17.13 5.23 -5.09
N SER A 97 16.02 5.93 -4.81
CA SER A 97 15.06 5.56 -3.76
C SER A 97 14.15 4.39 -4.18
N GLN A 98 13.73 4.33 -5.45
CA GLN A 98 12.92 3.21 -5.96
C GLN A 98 13.73 1.90 -6.02
N ALA A 99 14.97 1.95 -6.51
CA ALA A 99 15.86 0.80 -6.59
C ALA A 99 16.45 0.37 -5.24
N SER A 100 16.40 1.24 -4.22
CA SER A 100 16.89 0.95 -2.86
C SER A 100 15.80 0.50 -1.89
N VAL A 101 14.53 0.45 -2.31
CA VAL A 101 13.49 -0.18 -1.48
C VAL A 101 13.89 -1.62 -1.23
N ALA A 102 14.21 -1.91 0.03
CA ALA A 102 14.70 -3.19 0.48
C ALA A 102 13.87 -3.64 1.69
N ASN A 103 13.76 -4.95 1.89
CA ASN A 103 13.18 -5.46 3.12
C ASN A 103 14.05 -5.07 4.34
N SER A 104 13.58 -5.37 5.55
CA SER A 104 14.30 -5.10 6.80
C SER A 104 15.70 -5.74 6.90
N SER A 105 16.01 -6.67 5.99
CA SER A 105 17.31 -7.35 5.88
C SER A 105 18.22 -6.72 4.81
N GLY A 106 17.82 -5.61 4.18
CA GLY A 106 18.57 -4.94 3.12
C GLY A 106 18.55 -5.66 1.78
N THR A 107 17.64 -6.63 1.58
CA THR A 107 17.45 -7.28 0.27
C THR A 107 16.61 -6.37 -0.61
N PRO A 108 17.11 -5.92 -1.78
CA PRO A 108 16.33 -5.14 -2.71
C PRO A 108 15.02 -5.86 -3.06
N LEU A 109 13.89 -5.15 -2.95
CA LEU A 109 12.57 -5.64 -3.35
C LEU A 109 12.41 -5.50 -4.87
N GLN A 110 13.34 -6.11 -5.61
CA GLN A 110 13.29 -6.15 -7.06
C GLN A 110 12.30 -7.23 -7.50
N ASN A 111 11.50 -6.92 -8.53
CA ASN A 111 10.51 -7.84 -9.11
C ASN A 111 9.39 -8.25 -8.14
N VAL A 112 8.98 -7.35 -7.23
CA VAL A 112 7.70 -7.53 -6.53
C VAL A 112 6.57 -7.47 -7.55
N VAL A 113 5.71 -8.48 -7.55
CA VAL A 113 4.54 -8.57 -8.39
C VAL A 113 3.32 -8.11 -7.58
N VAL A 114 2.64 -7.08 -8.09
CA VAL A 114 1.41 -6.53 -7.54
C VAL A 114 0.26 -6.89 -8.47
N ALA A 115 -0.62 -7.76 -8.00
CA ALA A 115 -1.88 -8.05 -8.69
C ALA A 115 -2.91 -6.95 -8.40
N ILE A 116 -3.44 -6.36 -9.46
CA ILE A 116 -4.50 -5.34 -9.38
C ILE A 116 -5.81 -6.00 -9.82
N VAL A 117 -6.69 -6.25 -8.85
CA VAL A 117 -8.03 -6.81 -9.06
C VAL A 117 -9.01 -5.66 -9.26
N ASP A 118 -9.18 -5.23 -10.52
CA ASP A 118 -9.89 -4.00 -10.89
C ASP A 118 -10.49 -4.06 -12.32
N SER A 119 -10.47 -2.96 -13.09
CA SER A 119 -11.01 -2.82 -14.45
C SER A 119 -10.05 -3.25 -15.56
N GLY A 120 -8.87 -3.76 -15.21
CA GLY A 120 -7.78 -4.07 -16.14
C GLY A 120 -6.64 -3.05 -16.07
N THR A 121 -5.70 -3.12 -17.00
CA THR A 121 -4.67 -2.08 -17.20
C THR A 121 -4.46 -1.85 -18.70
N ASP A 122 -4.28 -0.60 -19.14
CA ASP A 122 -3.74 -0.30 -20.48
C ASP A 122 -2.28 -0.72 -20.54
N GLU A 123 -2.05 -1.94 -21.02
CA GLU A 123 -0.72 -2.55 -21.15
C GLU A 123 0.18 -1.82 -22.16
N SER A 124 -0.43 -1.03 -23.05
CA SER A 124 0.27 -0.29 -24.11
C SER A 124 0.65 1.14 -23.69
N HIS A 125 0.21 1.58 -22.51
CA HIS A 125 0.45 2.94 -22.03
C HIS A 125 1.96 3.22 -21.96
N GLU A 126 2.37 4.34 -22.57
CA GLU A 126 3.80 4.70 -22.74
C GLU A 126 4.56 4.74 -21.41
N ASP A 127 3.87 5.12 -20.33
CA ASP A 127 4.43 5.25 -18.98
C ASP A 127 4.33 3.97 -18.11
N LEU A 128 3.70 2.90 -18.61
CA LEU A 128 3.43 1.67 -17.83
C LEU A 128 3.87 0.37 -18.50
N HIS A 129 3.99 0.32 -19.83
CA HIS A 129 4.22 -0.93 -20.57
C HIS A 129 5.45 -1.73 -20.09
N THR A 130 6.49 -1.07 -19.57
CA THR A 130 7.67 -1.76 -19.01
C THR A 130 7.46 -2.35 -17.61
N SER A 131 6.42 -1.92 -16.92
CA SER A 131 6.06 -2.35 -15.57
C SER A 131 5.05 -3.50 -15.60
N ILE A 132 4.51 -3.88 -16.76
CA ILE A 132 3.60 -5.03 -16.88
C ILE A 132 4.36 -6.34 -16.58
N TYR A 133 3.71 -7.23 -15.82
CA TYR A 133 4.26 -8.55 -15.50
C TYR A 133 4.07 -9.48 -16.70
N THR A 134 5.18 -9.95 -17.27
CA THR A 134 5.17 -10.81 -18.46
C THR A 134 5.94 -12.10 -18.22
N ASP A 135 5.61 -13.13 -18.99
CA ASP A 135 6.43 -14.33 -19.10
C ASP A 135 7.71 -14.07 -19.93
N GLU A 136 8.53 -15.12 -20.09
CA GLU A 136 9.78 -15.08 -20.84
C GLU A 136 9.62 -14.73 -22.34
N ASN A 137 8.41 -14.87 -22.89
CA ASN A 137 8.08 -14.56 -24.27
C ASN A 137 7.47 -13.16 -24.43
N GLY A 138 7.39 -12.39 -23.34
CA GLY A 138 6.78 -11.06 -23.33
C GLY A 138 5.25 -11.08 -23.35
N LYS A 139 4.61 -12.22 -23.07
CA LYS A 139 3.16 -12.29 -22.92
C LYS A 139 2.77 -11.84 -21.51
N THR A 140 1.77 -10.96 -21.41
CA THR A 140 1.25 -10.54 -20.11
C THR A 140 0.74 -11.73 -19.29
N ILE A 141 1.18 -11.80 -18.05
CA ILE A 141 0.61 -12.64 -17.01
C ILE A 141 -0.49 -11.79 -16.36
N GLY A 142 -1.72 -12.03 -16.79
CA GLY A 142 -2.92 -11.31 -16.42
C GLY A 142 -4.14 -11.99 -17.04
N TYR A 143 -5.33 -11.60 -16.61
CA TYR A 143 -6.56 -12.25 -17.09
C TYR A 143 -7.80 -11.37 -16.95
N ASP A 144 -8.72 -11.47 -17.91
CA ASP A 144 -10.05 -10.88 -17.85
C ASP A 144 -11.06 -11.93 -17.37
N PHE A 145 -11.49 -11.82 -16.11
CA PHE A 145 -12.53 -12.65 -15.50
C PHE A 145 -13.95 -12.17 -15.83
N PHE A 146 -14.09 -10.96 -16.38
CA PHE A 146 -15.37 -10.44 -16.83
C PHE A 146 -15.77 -11.08 -18.17
N ASP A 147 -14.90 -10.99 -19.18
CA ASP A 147 -15.11 -11.52 -20.54
C ASP A 147 -14.52 -12.93 -20.74
N ASN A 148 -13.76 -13.42 -19.76
CA ASN A 148 -13.18 -14.77 -19.70
C ASN A 148 -12.17 -15.04 -20.83
N ASP A 149 -11.17 -14.18 -20.94
CA ASP A 149 -10.07 -14.29 -21.88
C ASP A 149 -8.75 -13.73 -21.28
N PRO A 150 -7.59 -13.93 -21.93
CA PRO A 150 -6.31 -13.44 -21.43
C PRO A 150 -6.00 -12.00 -21.85
N ILE A 151 -7.01 -11.14 -22.04
CA ILE A 151 -6.86 -9.74 -22.49
C ILE A 151 -7.42 -8.78 -21.43
N PRO A 152 -6.66 -8.46 -20.38
CA PRO A 152 -7.14 -7.62 -19.26
C PRO A 152 -7.06 -6.12 -19.57
N ASP A 153 -7.46 -5.70 -20.76
CA ASP A 153 -7.37 -4.30 -21.22
C ASP A 153 -8.36 -3.39 -20.48
N ASP A 154 -7.92 -2.17 -20.19
CA ASP A 154 -8.67 -1.23 -19.37
C ASP A 154 -9.41 -0.17 -20.19
N VAL A 155 -10.66 -0.46 -20.50
CA VAL A 155 -11.56 0.49 -21.16
C VAL A 155 -12.20 1.51 -20.22
N PHE A 156 -12.00 1.37 -18.90
CA PHE A 156 -12.59 2.26 -17.89
C PHE A 156 -11.59 3.27 -17.32
N GLY A 157 -10.34 2.85 -17.16
CA GLY A 157 -9.21 3.69 -16.73
C GLY A 157 -8.88 3.63 -15.24
N HIS A 158 -9.71 2.99 -14.41
CA HIS A 158 -9.49 2.97 -12.96
C HIS A 158 -8.32 2.07 -12.57
N GLY A 159 -8.24 0.85 -13.10
CA GLY A 159 -7.11 -0.04 -12.87
C GLY A 159 -5.79 0.50 -13.45
N THR A 160 -5.83 1.17 -14.61
CA THR A 160 -4.66 1.87 -15.18
C THR A 160 -4.18 3.01 -14.27
N HIS A 161 -5.12 3.77 -13.68
CA HIS A 161 -4.77 4.82 -12.73
C HIS A 161 -4.12 4.25 -11.45
N LEU A 162 -4.61 3.11 -10.94
CA LEU A 162 -3.97 2.41 -9.82
C LEU A 162 -2.56 1.91 -10.19
N ALA A 163 -2.41 1.32 -11.38
CA ALA A 163 -1.11 0.88 -11.89
C ALA A 163 -0.11 2.05 -11.99
N GLY A 164 -0.57 3.23 -12.42
CA GLY A 164 0.22 4.47 -12.45
C GLY A 164 0.76 4.89 -11.08
N ILE A 165 -0.10 4.89 -10.05
CA ILE A 165 0.32 5.21 -8.68
C ILE A 165 1.41 4.23 -8.20
N ILE A 166 1.25 2.95 -8.52
CA ILE A 166 2.15 1.89 -8.04
C ILE A 166 3.48 1.89 -8.81
N SER A 167 3.43 1.95 -10.14
CA SER A 167 4.59 1.66 -10.99
C SER A 167 4.60 2.37 -12.35
N ALA A 168 4.07 3.59 -12.45
CA ALA A 168 4.48 4.47 -13.55
C ALA A 168 6.01 4.62 -13.55
N LYS A 169 6.60 4.56 -14.73
CA LYS A 169 8.06 4.55 -14.87
C LYS A 169 8.61 5.94 -14.58
N ALA A 170 9.32 6.08 -13.47
CA ALA A 170 9.99 7.33 -13.14
C ALA A 170 11.20 7.59 -14.05
N ASN A 171 11.56 8.86 -14.18
CA ASN A 171 12.74 9.34 -14.90
C ASN A 171 12.79 8.94 -16.38
N ASN A 172 11.66 9.00 -17.06
CA ASN A 172 11.55 8.70 -18.49
C ASN A 172 11.11 9.93 -19.31
N SER A 173 11.08 11.12 -18.68
CA SER A 173 10.66 12.39 -19.26
C SER A 173 9.20 12.42 -19.77
N ILE A 174 8.34 11.49 -19.35
CA ILE A 174 6.91 11.46 -19.71
C ILE A 174 6.05 11.29 -18.44
N GLY A 175 4.76 11.62 -18.55
CA GLY A 175 3.79 11.26 -17.52
C GLY A 175 4.16 11.61 -16.07
N ILE A 176 3.97 10.62 -15.20
CA ILE A 176 4.07 10.70 -13.73
C ILE A 176 5.11 9.69 -13.22
N ALA A 177 5.43 9.73 -11.93
CA ALA A 177 6.31 8.74 -11.30
C ALA A 177 5.54 7.83 -10.34
N GLY A 178 5.70 6.52 -10.48
CA GLY A 178 5.14 5.53 -9.55
C GLY A 178 5.87 5.52 -8.20
N ILE A 179 5.33 4.81 -7.22
CA ILE A 179 6.00 4.61 -5.92
C ILE A 179 7.10 3.53 -6.01
N SER A 180 7.03 2.62 -6.98
CA SER A 180 7.94 1.47 -7.07
C SER A 180 8.19 1.00 -8.50
N GLU A 181 9.20 0.16 -8.71
CA GLU A 181 9.44 -0.58 -9.96
C GLU A 181 8.76 -1.97 -9.96
N ALA A 182 7.68 -2.13 -9.20
CA ALA A 182 6.94 -3.38 -9.12
C ALA A 182 6.36 -3.82 -10.49
N LYS A 183 6.21 -5.12 -10.68
CA LYS A 183 5.53 -5.68 -11.84
C LYS A 183 4.03 -5.76 -11.61
N ILE A 184 3.25 -5.21 -12.52
CA ILE A 184 1.80 -5.15 -12.44
C ILE A 184 1.21 -6.40 -13.11
N MET A 185 0.45 -7.18 -12.35
CA MET A 185 -0.37 -8.27 -12.87
C MET A 185 -1.82 -7.77 -12.99
N PRO A 186 -2.29 -7.42 -14.20
CA PRO A 186 -3.65 -6.91 -14.39
C PRO A 186 -4.69 -8.03 -14.31
N LEU A 187 -5.63 -7.91 -13.38
CA LEU A 187 -6.73 -8.87 -13.20
C LEU A 187 -8.06 -8.14 -13.30
N LYS A 188 -8.66 -8.23 -14.48
CA LYS A 188 -9.88 -7.50 -14.82
C LYS A 188 -11.10 -8.27 -14.31
N VAL A 189 -11.82 -7.67 -13.38
CA VAL A 189 -13.09 -8.21 -12.83
C VAL A 189 -14.27 -7.30 -13.15
N PHE A 190 -14.03 -6.05 -13.57
CA PHE A 190 -15.03 -5.12 -14.06
C PHE A 190 -14.91 -4.93 -15.58
N GLY A 191 -16.02 -5.03 -16.32
CA GLY A 191 -16.03 -4.96 -17.78
C GLY A 191 -16.80 -3.77 -18.35
N GLY A 192 -16.35 -3.26 -19.49
CA GLY A 192 -16.94 -2.07 -20.13
C GLY A 192 -17.00 -0.86 -19.19
N ALA A 193 -18.13 -0.16 -19.20
CA ALA A 193 -18.43 0.91 -18.23
C ALA A 193 -19.18 0.38 -16.98
N SER A 194 -19.24 -0.94 -16.77
CA SER A 194 -19.94 -1.53 -15.63
C SER A 194 -19.11 -1.36 -14.36
N THR A 195 -19.71 -0.76 -13.34
CA THR A 195 -19.14 -0.72 -11.98
C THR A 195 -19.52 -1.95 -11.14
N SER A 196 -20.10 -2.98 -11.76
CA SER A 196 -20.55 -4.19 -11.08
C SER A 196 -19.71 -5.40 -11.48
N THR A 197 -19.36 -6.20 -10.47
CA THR A 197 -18.73 -7.51 -10.62
C THR A 197 -19.36 -8.53 -9.67
N SER A 198 -18.93 -9.78 -9.71
CA SER A 198 -19.37 -10.83 -8.80
C SER A 198 -18.24 -11.21 -7.83
N THR A 199 -18.60 -11.62 -6.63
CA THR A 199 -17.62 -12.15 -5.66
C THR A 199 -16.86 -13.35 -6.22
N ALA A 200 -17.49 -14.18 -7.05
CA ALA A 200 -16.83 -15.32 -7.67
C ALA A 200 -15.68 -14.89 -8.59
N ARG A 201 -15.85 -13.83 -9.39
CA ARG A 201 -14.76 -13.28 -10.23
C ARG A 201 -13.61 -12.75 -9.40
N ILE A 202 -13.92 -12.02 -8.33
CA ILE A 202 -12.88 -11.49 -7.43
C ILE A 202 -12.10 -12.65 -6.79
N VAL A 203 -12.78 -13.69 -6.30
CA VAL A 203 -12.11 -14.87 -5.72
C VAL A 203 -11.22 -15.57 -6.76
N SER A 204 -11.71 -15.81 -7.98
CA SER A 204 -10.89 -16.41 -9.04
C SER A 204 -9.69 -15.55 -9.43
N ALA A 205 -9.82 -14.22 -9.37
CA ALA A 205 -8.70 -13.31 -9.58
C ALA A 205 -7.66 -13.43 -8.44
N VAL A 206 -8.09 -13.51 -7.17
CA VAL A 206 -7.18 -13.73 -6.04
C VAL A 206 -6.43 -15.07 -6.20
N GLU A 207 -7.12 -16.16 -6.54
CA GLU A 207 -6.50 -17.47 -6.79
C GLU A 207 -5.50 -17.42 -7.96
N TYR A 208 -5.85 -16.72 -9.04
CA TYR A 208 -4.93 -16.51 -10.16
C TYR A 208 -3.70 -15.71 -9.73
N ALA A 209 -3.87 -14.67 -8.92
CA ALA A 209 -2.75 -13.86 -8.41
C ALA A 209 -1.74 -14.71 -7.66
N LEU A 210 -2.20 -15.54 -6.73
CA LEU A 210 -1.35 -16.43 -5.93
C LEU A 210 -0.65 -17.47 -6.80
N SER A 211 -1.40 -18.15 -7.68
CA SER A 211 -0.83 -19.17 -8.57
C SER A 211 0.21 -18.63 -9.55
N ASN A 212 0.18 -17.32 -9.83
CA ASN A 212 1.15 -16.63 -10.68
C ASN A 212 2.17 -15.78 -9.89
N GLY A 213 2.28 -16.01 -8.58
CA GLY A 213 3.38 -15.48 -7.76
C GLY A 213 3.25 -14.02 -7.32
N ALA A 214 2.03 -13.47 -7.30
CA ALA A 214 1.81 -12.12 -6.77
C ALA A 214 2.13 -12.06 -5.26
N GLN A 215 3.04 -11.15 -4.88
CA GLN A 215 3.35 -10.89 -3.46
C GLN A 215 2.39 -9.87 -2.84
N VAL A 216 1.73 -9.04 -3.65
CA VAL A 216 0.71 -8.10 -3.20
C VAL A 216 -0.55 -8.28 -4.02
N VAL A 217 -1.71 -8.33 -3.36
CA VAL A 217 -3.02 -8.38 -4.01
C VAL A 217 -3.80 -7.13 -3.60
N LEU A 218 -3.92 -6.18 -4.53
CA LEU A 218 -4.71 -4.97 -4.36
C LEU A 218 -6.12 -5.20 -4.91
N ILE A 219 -7.11 -5.12 -4.02
CA ILE A 219 -8.52 -5.32 -4.36
C ILE A 219 -9.27 -4.02 -4.13
N VAL A 220 -9.69 -3.34 -5.21
CA VAL A 220 -10.46 -2.11 -5.10
C VAL A 220 -11.89 -2.38 -5.54
N SER A 221 -12.69 -2.85 -4.59
CA SER A 221 -14.11 -3.11 -4.77
C SER A 221 -14.84 -3.00 -3.44
N THR A 222 -16.15 -2.77 -3.48
CA THR A 222 -16.98 -2.78 -2.27
C THR A 222 -18.19 -3.70 -2.45
N ALA A 223 -18.54 -4.40 -1.38
CA ALA A 223 -19.75 -5.22 -1.28
C ALA A 223 -20.39 -5.03 0.10
N THR A 224 -21.72 -4.98 0.15
CA THR A 224 -22.45 -4.82 1.43
C THR A 224 -22.83 -6.16 2.06
N VAL A 225 -22.62 -7.27 1.36
CA VAL A 225 -22.97 -8.62 1.81
C VAL A 225 -21.71 -9.38 2.15
N ARG A 226 -21.65 -9.93 3.36
CA ARG A 226 -20.58 -10.80 3.80
C ARG A 226 -20.58 -12.09 3.00
N SER A 227 -19.41 -12.48 2.49
CA SER A 227 -19.22 -13.73 1.76
C SER A 227 -18.17 -14.61 2.44
N ALA A 228 -18.55 -15.83 2.80
CA ALA A 228 -17.62 -16.79 3.42
C ALA A 228 -16.49 -17.18 2.46
N ILE A 229 -16.81 -17.42 1.18
CA ILE A 229 -15.81 -17.77 0.17
C ILE A 229 -14.83 -16.62 -0.08
N PHE A 230 -15.31 -15.37 -0.04
CA PHE A 230 -14.42 -14.22 -0.18
C PHE A 230 -13.45 -14.15 0.99
N LYS A 231 -13.97 -14.26 2.23
CA LYS A 231 -13.11 -14.30 3.42
C LYS A 231 -12.07 -15.40 3.33
N SER A 232 -12.46 -16.62 2.95
CA SER A 232 -11.55 -17.77 2.83
C SER A 232 -10.45 -17.52 1.81
N ALA A 233 -10.76 -16.95 0.64
CA ALA A 233 -9.76 -16.62 -0.37
C ALA A 233 -8.73 -15.59 0.15
N LEU A 234 -9.17 -14.59 0.92
CA LEU A 234 -8.25 -13.62 1.54
C LEU A 234 -7.38 -14.25 2.62
N GLN A 235 -7.94 -15.16 3.42
CA GLN A 235 -7.18 -15.91 4.42
C GLN A 235 -6.13 -16.81 3.79
N GLU A 236 -6.45 -17.45 2.67
CA GLU A 236 -5.51 -18.27 1.89
C GLU A 236 -4.39 -17.41 1.30
N ALA A 237 -4.72 -16.27 0.70
CA ALA A 237 -3.71 -15.32 0.18
C ALA A 237 -2.70 -14.90 1.25
N VAL A 238 -3.19 -14.52 2.44
CA VAL A 238 -2.34 -14.15 3.57
C VAL A 238 -1.53 -15.35 4.08
N ALA A 239 -2.14 -16.54 4.15
CA ALA A 239 -1.46 -17.76 4.60
C ALA A 239 -0.33 -18.21 3.65
N GLU A 240 -0.46 -17.93 2.35
CA GLU A 240 0.58 -18.14 1.33
C GLU A 240 1.65 -17.03 1.32
N GLY A 241 1.50 -16.00 2.16
CA GLY A 241 2.47 -14.94 2.35
C GLY A 241 2.25 -13.70 1.47
N ALA A 242 1.11 -13.61 0.77
CA ALA A 242 0.77 -12.40 0.02
C ALA A 242 0.21 -11.33 0.95
N MET A 243 0.61 -10.08 0.73
CA MET A 243 -0.02 -8.93 1.39
C MET A 243 -1.30 -8.55 0.66
N VAL A 244 -2.44 -8.60 1.35
CA VAL A 244 -3.72 -8.17 0.80
C VAL A 244 -4.00 -6.73 1.21
N VAL A 245 -4.34 -5.88 0.25
CA VAL A 245 -4.68 -4.47 0.45
C VAL A 245 -6.03 -4.18 -0.18
N THR A 246 -6.88 -3.42 0.49
CA THR A 246 -8.17 -2.99 -0.06
C THR A 246 -8.54 -1.56 0.32
N SER A 247 -9.51 -1.00 -0.41
CA SER A 247 -10.07 0.32 -0.13
C SER A 247 -11.16 0.28 0.94
N ALA A 248 -11.24 1.33 1.75
CA ALA A 248 -12.33 1.57 2.70
C ALA A 248 -13.66 2.05 2.05
N GLY A 249 -13.76 2.02 0.72
CA GLY A 249 -14.94 2.50 -0.02
C GLY A 249 -15.07 4.03 -0.07
N SER A 250 -16.02 4.49 -0.88
CA SER A 250 -16.27 5.92 -1.17
C SER A 250 -17.70 6.36 -0.85
N GLU A 251 -18.48 5.51 -0.17
CA GLU A 251 -19.90 5.73 0.11
C GLU A 251 -20.17 6.74 1.23
N GLY A 252 -19.12 7.30 1.86
CA GLY A 252 -19.24 8.28 2.95
C GLY A 252 -19.86 7.68 4.22
N LYS A 253 -19.68 6.38 4.46
CA LYS A 253 -20.27 5.65 5.59
C LYS A 253 -19.23 5.38 6.68
N ASP A 254 -19.71 5.40 7.92
CA ASP A 254 -18.98 4.85 9.06
C ASP A 254 -18.96 3.31 8.95
N ILE A 255 -17.83 2.76 8.52
CA ILE A 255 -17.65 1.32 8.27
C ILE A 255 -17.62 0.48 9.55
N SER A 256 -17.44 1.11 10.72
CA SER A 256 -17.59 0.41 12.00
C SER A 256 -19.04 0.00 12.28
N LYS A 257 -20.01 0.76 11.73
CA LYS A 257 -21.45 0.53 11.85
C LYS A 257 -22.06 -0.10 10.59
N ASN A 258 -21.52 0.24 9.43
CA ASN A 258 -22.00 -0.19 8.12
C ASN A 258 -20.90 -0.99 7.42
N LYS A 259 -20.77 -2.25 7.81
CA LYS A 259 -19.70 -3.13 7.29
C LYS A 259 -19.77 -3.20 5.77
N ILE A 260 -18.63 -2.97 5.14
CA ILE A 260 -18.39 -3.13 3.71
C ILE A 260 -17.24 -4.11 3.52
N TYR A 261 -17.31 -4.94 2.48
CA TYR A 261 -16.33 -5.98 2.21
C TYR A 261 -15.59 -5.67 0.91
N PRO A 262 -14.28 -5.97 0.83
CA PRO A 262 -13.53 -6.78 1.78
C PRO A 262 -12.93 -6.03 2.98
N CYS A 263 -12.99 -4.69 3.05
CA CYS A 263 -12.39 -3.91 4.15
C CYS A 263 -12.73 -4.41 5.57
N ALA A 264 -14.00 -4.74 5.84
CA ALA A 264 -14.44 -5.25 7.13
C ALA A 264 -13.85 -6.63 7.50
N PHE A 265 -13.25 -7.36 6.56
CA PHE A 265 -12.51 -8.59 6.87
C PHE A 265 -11.17 -8.32 7.55
N ALA A 266 -10.63 -7.10 7.53
CA ALA A 266 -9.40 -6.73 8.26
C ALA A 266 -9.52 -6.92 9.79
N GLU A 267 -10.75 -7.01 10.33
CA GLU A 267 -10.98 -7.37 11.74
C GLU A 267 -10.72 -8.86 12.03
N GLU A 268 -10.58 -9.69 10.99
CA GLU A 268 -10.54 -11.16 11.08
C GLU A 268 -9.44 -11.81 10.23
N VAL A 269 -8.79 -11.04 9.36
CA VAL A 269 -7.76 -11.45 8.40
C VAL A 269 -6.64 -10.42 8.46
N ASP A 270 -5.39 -10.86 8.49
CA ASP A 270 -4.22 -9.96 8.55
C ASP A 270 -3.99 -9.30 7.19
N MET A 271 -4.75 -8.24 6.93
CA MET A 271 -4.79 -7.50 5.67
C MET A 271 -4.96 -6.00 5.93
N LEU A 272 -4.61 -5.19 4.94
CA LEU A 272 -4.70 -3.73 5.05
C LEU A 272 -6.03 -3.20 4.51
N CYS A 273 -6.78 -2.54 5.39
CA CYS A 273 -7.76 -1.51 5.12
C CYS A 273 -7.47 -0.33 6.08
#